data_AF-A0A0C1KCU0-F1
#
_entry.id   AF-A0A0C1KCU0-F1
#
_cell.length_a   1.000
_cell.length_b   1.000
_cell.length_c   1.000
_cell.angle_alpha   90.00
_cell.angle_beta   90.00
_cell.angle_gamma   90.00
#
_symmetry.space_group_name_H-M   'P 1'
#
loop_
_entity.id
_entity.type
_entity.pdbx_description
1 polymer ?
#
loop_
_entity_poly.entity_id
_entity_poly.type
_entity_poly.pdbx_seq_one_letter_code
_entity_poly.pdbx_strand_id
1 'polypeptide(L)'
;MGCFFFNFNPFNCINLHPWRLITEAPPSIKTIPEEVIVHIFSFLSPKELVNAQQVCKCWKKIGDEETLWKRHHQQHFKGKPLYISFYPRVLRSFRNSYLVYSRSESIRREVKLEIAALRASPSYNPIFSERLLWMNQSQSFNH
;
A
#
# COMPACT_ATOMS: atom_id res chain seq x y z
N MET A 1 -33.22 52.90 -53.90
CA MET A 1 -31.86 52.30 -53.97
C MET A 1 -31.44 52.05 -52.53
N GLY A 2 -31.54 50.81 -52.02
CA GLY A 2 -30.40 49.88 -51.90
C GLY A 2 -29.68 50.16 -50.57
N CYS A 3 -29.48 49.24 -49.62
CA CYS A 3 -29.37 47.78 -49.69
C CYS A 3 -29.83 47.16 -48.36
N PHE A 4 -30.70 46.14 -48.43
CA PHE A 4 -30.93 45.21 -47.32
C PHE A 4 -29.80 44.18 -47.34
N PHE A 5 -28.83 44.30 -46.44
CA PHE A 5 -27.92 43.19 -46.16
C PHE A 5 -28.60 42.26 -45.17
N PHE A 6 -29.21 41.19 -45.68
CA PHE A 6 -29.54 40.02 -44.86
C PHE A 6 -28.22 39.42 -44.38
N ASN A 7 -27.83 39.73 -43.15
CA ASN A 7 -26.75 39.03 -42.48
C ASN A 7 -27.30 37.67 -42.00
N PHE A 8 -27.39 36.71 -42.93
CA PHE A 8 -27.49 35.31 -42.56
C PHE A 8 -26.17 34.95 -41.88
N ASN A 9 -26.16 35.03 -40.55
CA ASN A 9 -25.08 34.47 -39.76
C ASN A 9 -25.32 32.94 -39.68
N PRO A 10 -24.54 32.11 -40.40
CA PRO A 10 -24.79 30.66 -40.51
C PRO A 10 -24.43 29.91 -39.22
N PHE A 11 -23.95 30.60 -38.19
CA PHE A 11 -23.53 30.00 -36.92
C PHE A 11 -24.63 29.89 -35.87
N ASN A 12 -25.86 30.33 -36.16
CA ASN A 12 -26.95 30.32 -35.18
C ASN A 12 -27.60 28.93 -34.95
N CYS A 13 -27.05 27.86 -35.55
CA CYS A 13 -27.56 26.49 -35.40
C CYS A 13 -26.57 25.52 -34.74
N ILE A 14 -25.39 25.98 -34.31
CA ILE A 14 -24.51 25.16 -33.50
C ILE A 14 -24.96 25.33 -32.06
N ASN A 15 -25.85 24.45 -31.59
CA ASN A 15 -26.06 24.25 -30.17
C ASN A 15 -24.69 23.94 -29.52
N LEU A 16 -24.05 24.94 -28.92
CA LEU A 16 -22.81 24.82 -28.13
C LEU A 16 -23.08 24.13 -26.76
N HIS A 17 -24.11 23.30 -26.67
CA HIS A 17 -24.47 22.53 -25.50
C HIS A 17 -23.58 21.29 -25.19
N PRO A 18 -22.66 20.78 -26.05
CA PRO A 18 -21.77 19.70 -25.61
C PRO A 18 -20.72 20.15 -24.59
N TRP A 19 -20.33 21.44 -24.62
CA TRP A 19 -19.18 21.94 -23.85
C TRP A 19 -19.57 22.66 -22.55
N ARG A 20 -20.87 22.88 -22.31
CA ARG A 20 -21.37 23.54 -21.09
C ARG A 20 -21.29 22.66 -19.84
N LEU A 21 -20.90 21.39 -19.99
CA LEU A 21 -20.57 20.48 -18.88
C LEU A 21 -19.10 20.62 -18.40
N ILE A 22 -18.27 21.44 -19.05
CA ILE A 22 -16.88 21.67 -18.62
C ILE A 22 -16.76 22.85 -17.62
N THR A 23 -17.81 23.65 -17.45
CA THR A 23 -17.81 24.81 -16.54
C THR A 23 -18.26 24.52 -15.11
N GLU A 24 -18.69 23.30 -14.81
CA GLU A 24 -18.82 22.87 -13.42
C GLU A 24 -17.41 22.60 -12.90
N ALA A 25 -17.09 23.13 -11.71
CA ALA A 25 -15.77 22.97 -11.09
C ALA A 25 -15.28 21.52 -11.23
N PRO A 26 -13.98 21.30 -11.52
CA PRO A 26 -13.47 19.96 -11.79
C PRO A 26 -13.96 19.01 -10.70
N PRO A 27 -14.54 17.85 -11.07
CA PRO A 27 -15.18 16.97 -10.11
C PRO A 27 -14.18 16.67 -8.99
N SER A 28 -14.49 17.18 -7.81
CA SER A 28 -13.62 17.03 -6.65
C SER A 28 -13.62 15.56 -6.29
N ILE A 29 -12.51 15.01 -5.80
CA ILE A 29 -12.51 13.62 -5.31
C ILE A 29 -13.59 13.36 -4.24
N LYS A 30 -14.08 14.42 -3.58
CA LYS A 30 -15.21 14.39 -2.63
C LYS A 30 -16.56 14.04 -3.26
N THR A 31 -16.71 14.16 -4.59
CA THR A 31 -17.93 13.79 -5.30
C THR A 31 -17.92 12.34 -5.78
N ILE A 32 -16.79 11.64 -5.65
CA ILE A 32 -16.68 10.22 -5.99
C ILE A 32 -17.19 9.39 -4.79
N PRO A 33 -18.05 8.38 -5.01
CA PRO A 33 -18.48 7.46 -3.95
C PRO A 33 -17.30 6.74 -3.29
N GLU A 34 -17.36 6.54 -1.96
CA GLU A 34 -16.28 5.90 -1.19
C GLU A 34 -15.97 4.50 -1.74
N GLU A 35 -16.99 3.76 -2.21
CA GLU A 35 -16.86 2.39 -2.75
C GLU A 35 -15.99 2.34 -4.01
N VAL A 36 -16.10 3.36 -4.87
CA VAL A 36 -15.29 3.46 -6.09
C VAL A 36 -13.83 3.73 -5.73
N ILE A 37 -13.59 4.58 -4.72
CA ILE A 37 -12.23 4.87 -4.24
C ILE A 37 -11.62 3.60 -3.60
N VAL A 38 -12.40 2.85 -2.80
CA VAL A 38 -11.97 1.54 -2.27
C VAL A 38 -11.61 0.59 -3.43
N HIS A 39 -12.42 0.55 -4.48
CA HIS A 39 -12.14 -0.29 -5.64
C HIS A 39 -10.83 0.12 -6.34
N ILE A 40 -10.60 1.42 -6.54
CA ILE A 40 -9.33 1.94 -7.09
C ILE A 40 -8.15 1.54 -6.19
N PHE A 41 -8.29 1.74 -4.88
CA PHE A 41 -7.25 1.39 -3.90
C PHE A 41 -6.95 -0.10 -3.87
N SER A 42 -7.90 -0.96 -4.25
CA SER A 42 -7.67 -2.41 -4.30
C SER A 42 -6.67 -2.83 -5.38
N PHE A 43 -6.39 -1.98 -6.37
CA PHE A 43 -5.36 -2.22 -7.38
C PHE A 43 -3.97 -1.71 -6.97
N LEU A 44 -3.87 -0.91 -5.91
CA LEU A 44 -2.59 -0.36 -5.45
C LEU A 44 -1.80 -1.41 -4.68
N SER A 45 -0.46 -1.37 -4.79
CA SER A 45 0.39 -2.11 -3.87
C SER A 45 0.30 -1.52 -2.45
N PRO A 46 0.61 -2.29 -1.40
CA PRO A 46 0.55 -1.79 -0.01
C PRO A 46 1.42 -0.54 0.23
N LYS A 47 2.53 -0.39 -0.50
CA LYS A 47 3.37 0.82 -0.44
C LYS A 47 2.67 2.03 -1.06
N GLU A 48 2.08 1.85 -2.23
CA GLU A 48 1.32 2.90 -2.92
C GLU A 48 0.07 3.30 -2.14
N LEU A 49 -0.60 2.34 -1.51
CA LEU A 49 -1.76 2.58 -0.65
C LEU A 49 -1.40 3.47 0.55
N VAL A 50 -0.27 3.21 1.22
CA VAL A 50 0.21 4.07 2.34
C VAL A 50 0.58 5.47 1.86
N ASN A 51 1.09 5.61 0.63
CA ASN A 51 1.34 6.93 0.05
C ASN A 51 0.03 7.65 -0.27
N ALA A 52 -0.96 6.96 -0.84
CA ALA A 52 -2.29 7.50 -1.10
C ALA A 52 -2.97 7.98 0.19
N GLN A 53 -2.87 7.24 1.29
CA GLN A 53 -3.40 7.64 2.61
C GLN A 53 -2.87 8.99 3.11
N GLN A 54 -1.71 9.47 2.64
CA GLN A 54 -1.10 10.72 3.06
C GLN A 54 -1.64 11.95 2.31
N VAL A 55 -2.44 11.76 1.25
CA VAL A 55 -2.95 12.85 0.41
C VAL A 55 -3.98 13.71 1.15
N CYS A 56 -4.95 13.08 1.84
CA CYS A 56 -5.93 13.79 2.64
C CYS A 56 -6.60 12.89 3.70
N LYS A 57 -7.34 13.51 4.64
CA LYS A 57 -8.06 12.80 5.72
C LYS A 57 -9.09 11.78 5.20
N CYS A 58 -9.76 12.07 4.08
CA CYS A 58 -10.72 11.17 3.46
C CYS A 58 -10.03 9.93 2.90
N TRP A 59 -8.92 10.11 2.18
CA TRP A 59 -8.12 9.00 1.64
C TRP A 59 -7.48 8.17 2.74
N LYS A 60 -7.08 8.80 3.85
CA LYS A 60 -6.64 8.07 5.05
C LYS A 60 -7.75 7.16 5.58
N LYS A 61 -8.96 7.70 5.79
CA LYS A 61 -10.12 6.93 6.26
C LYS A 61 -10.43 5.74 5.33
N ILE A 62 -10.55 6.00 4.02
CA ILE A 62 -10.87 4.98 3.03
C ILE A 62 -9.73 3.95 2.91
N GLY A 63 -8.48 4.41 2.90
CA GLY A 63 -7.33 3.53 2.79
C GLY A 63 -7.12 2.68 4.05
N ASP A 64 -7.65 3.07 5.20
CA ASP A 64 -7.60 2.28 6.44
C ASP A 64 -8.71 1.20 6.50
N GLU A 65 -9.57 1.11 5.48
CA GLU A 65 -10.60 0.07 5.36
C GLU A 65 -10.01 -1.33 5.49
N GLU A 66 -10.59 -2.10 6.40
CA GLU A 66 -10.05 -3.37 6.83
C GLU A 66 -10.14 -4.44 5.72
N THR A 67 -11.12 -4.29 4.82
CA THR A 67 -11.34 -5.15 3.65
C THR A 67 -10.16 -5.10 2.66
N LEU A 68 -9.54 -3.93 2.46
CA LEU A 68 -8.37 -3.73 1.61
C LEU A 68 -7.16 -4.47 2.18
N TRP A 69 -6.86 -4.21 3.45
CA TRP A 69 -5.70 -4.81 4.11
C TRP A 69 -5.84 -6.32 4.30
N LYS A 70 -7.06 -6.83 4.48
CA LYS A 70 -7.34 -8.27 4.51
C LYS A 70 -6.96 -8.95 3.19
N ARG A 71 -7.32 -8.35 2.04
CA ARG A 71 -6.91 -8.88 0.72
C ARG A 71 -5.40 -8.87 0.55
N HIS A 72 -4.74 -7.75 0.84
CA HIS A 72 -3.28 -7.67 0.73
C HIS A 72 -2.57 -8.66 1.65
N HIS A 73 -3.08 -8.85 2.86
CA HIS A 73 -2.56 -9.86 3.78
C HIS A 73 -2.73 -11.27 3.23
N GLN A 74 -3.91 -11.62 2.70
CA GLN A 74 -4.16 -12.93 2.09
C GLN A 74 -3.26 -13.19 0.87
N GLN A 75 -3.10 -12.19 -0.01
CA GLN A 75 -2.27 -12.29 -1.21
C GLN A 75 -0.78 -12.49 -0.87
N HIS A 76 -0.24 -11.70 0.06
CA HIS A 76 1.19 -11.76 0.39
C HIS A 76 1.56 -12.91 1.34
N PHE A 77 0.66 -13.31 2.24
CA PHE A 77 0.98 -14.21 3.33
C PHE A 77 0.23 -15.56 3.28
N LYS A 78 -0.54 -15.85 2.21
CA LYS A 78 -1.13 -17.16 1.89
C LYS A 78 -1.77 -17.87 3.10
N GLY A 79 -2.62 -17.17 3.85
CA GLY A 79 -3.38 -17.77 4.96
C GLY A 79 -2.61 -17.93 6.27
N LYS A 80 -1.44 -17.30 6.44
CA LYS A 80 -0.88 -17.10 7.80
C LYS A 80 -1.96 -16.43 8.66
N PRO A 81 -2.22 -16.93 9.88
CA PRO A 81 -3.18 -16.28 10.78
C PRO A 81 -2.74 -14.84 11.03
N LEU A 82 -3.69 -13.96 11.31
CA LEU A 82 -3.37 -12.62 11.83
C LEU A 82 -2.37 -12.77 12.97
N TYR A 83 -1.27 -12.02 12.92
CA TYR A 83 -0.24 -12.11 13.95
C TYR A 83 -0.86 -11.82 15.31
N ILE A 84 -0.98 -12.84 16.16
CA ILE A 84 -1.43 -12.71 17.54
C ILE A 84 -0.19 -12.30 18.33
N SER A 85 -0.02 -10.99 18.55
CA SER A 85 0.95 -10.54 19.54
C SER A 85 0.43 -10.90 20.93
N PHE A 86 1.31 -11.37 21.82
CA PHE A 86 1.04 -11.55 23.25
C PHE A 86 0.79 -10.23 24.01
N TYR A 87 0.86 -9.07 23.34
CA TYR A 87 0.61 -7.76 23.92
C TYR A 87 -0.84 -7.31 23.67
N PRO A 88 -1.70 -7.22 24.70
CA PRO A 88 -3.14 -7.02 24.54
C PRO A 88 -3.60 -5.62 24.13
N ARG A 89 -2.70 -4.67 23.85
CA ARG A 89 -3.02 -3.22 23.89
C ARG A 89 -3.05 -2.47 22.56
N VAL A 90 -2.83 -3.11 21.41
CA VAL A 90 -2.98 -2.42 20.11
C VAL A 90 -4.15 -3.02 19.35
N LEU A 91 -5.14 -2.17 19.11
CA LEU A 91 -6.37 -2.45 18.38
C LEU A 91 -6.07 -3.16 17.06
N ARG A 92 -6.70 -4.32 16.87
CA ARG A 92 -6.47 -5.27 15.78
C ARG A 92 -6.97 -4.65 14.47
N SER A 93 -6.04 -4.28 13.58
CA SER A 93 -6.36 -4.02 12.18
C SER A 93 -5.47 -4.88 11.28
N PHE A 94 -6.03 -5.41 10.19
CA PHE A 94 -5.24 -6.13 9.17
C PHE A 94 -4.06 -5.29 8.67
N ARG A 95 -4.19 -3.95 8.66
CA ARG A 95 -3.11 -3.01 8.33
C ARG A 95 -1.91 -3.16 9.25
N ASN A 96 -2.13 -3.12 10.57
CA ASN A 96 -1.06 -3.24 11.55
C ASN A 96 -0.39 -4.62 11.47
N SER A 97 -1.18 -5.68 11.30
CA SER A 97 -0.64 -7.03 11.12
C SER A 97 0.22 -7.14 9.85
N TYR A 98 -0.24 -6.57 8.73
CA TYR A 98 0.52 -6.53 7.48
C TYR A 98 1.86 -5.79 7.67
N LEU A 99 1.85 -4.61 8.30
CA LEU A 99 3.06 -3.82 8.52
C LEU A 99 4.08 -4.56 9.39
N VAL A 100 3.62 -5.24 10.46
CA VAL A 100 4.47 -6.07 11.32
C VAL A 100 5.08 -7.22 10.53
N TYR A 101 4.27 -7.99 9.79
CA TYR A 101 4.80 -9.11 8.98
C TYR A 101 5.77 -8.64 7.91
N SER A 102 5.46 -7.55 7.22
CA SER A 102 6.31 -6.96 6.19
C SER A 102 7.68 -6.59 6.76
N ARG A 103 7.70 -5.94 7.93
CA ARG A 103 8.96 -5.57 8.61
C ARG A 103 9.76 -6.80 9.05
N SER A 104 9.10 -7.77 9.68
CA SER A 104 9.76 -9.00 10.12
C SER A 104 10.35 -9.81 8.96
N GLU A 105 9.62 -9.91 7.83
CA GLU A 105 10.14 -10.57 6.62
C GLU A 105 11.30 -9.80 6.00
N SER A 106 11.31 -8.46 6.05
CA SER A 106 12.44 -7.65 5.59
C SER A 106 13.71 -7.92 6.40
N ILE A 107 13.60 -7.86 7.73
CA ILE A 107 14.72 -8.14 8.65
C ILE A 107 15.23 -9.56 8.42
N ARG A 108 14.33 -10.54 8.31
CA ARG A 108 14.71 -11.94 8.06
C ARG A 108 15.49 -12.12 6.75
N ARG A 109 15.14 -11.37 5.70
CA ARG A 109 15.87 -11.41 4.43
C ARG A 109 17.26 -10.80 4.56
N GLU A 110 17.37 -9.66 5.23
CA GLU A 110 18.64 -8.97 5.47
C GLU A 110 19.62 -9.85 6.24
N VAL A 111 19.18 -10.45 7.35
CA VAL A 111 19.99 -11.39 8.14
C VAL A 111 20.43 -12.60 7.31
N LYS A 112 19.55 -13.13 6.45
CA LYS A 112 19.92 -14.26 5.57
C LYS A 112 21.00 -13.86 4.56
N LEU A 113 20.93 -12.66 4.00
CA LEU A 113 21.94 -12.13 3.07
C LEU A 113 23.27 -11.90 3.79
N GLU A 114 23.23 -11.36 5.00
CA GLU A 114 24.43 -11.14 5.81
C GLU A 114 25.10 -12.47 6.19
N ILE A 115 24.34 -13.48 6.63
CA ILE A 115 24.86 -14.83 6.88
C ILE A 115 25.43 -15.45 5.60
N ALA A 116 24.77 -15.28 4.45
CA ALA A 116 25.27 -15.79 3.18
C ALA A 116 26.58 -15.10 2.76
N ALA A 117 26.68 -13.77 2.95
CA ALA A 117 27.89 -13.00 2.69
C ALA A 117 29.04 -13.41 3.62
N LEU A 118 28.76 -13.61 4.91
CA LEU A 118 29.74 -14.13 5.87
C LEU A 118 30.26 -15.51 5.43
N ARG A 119 29.37 -16.42 5.04
CA ARG A 119 29.76 -17.77 4.57
C ARG A 119 30.56 -17.75 3.26
N ALA A 120 30.32 -16.77 2.40
CA ALA A 120 31.09 -16.57 1.18
C ALA A 120 32.47 -15.94 1.42
N SER A 121 32.73 -15.42 2.62
CA SER A 121 34.03 -14.84 2.97
C SER A 121 35.12 -15.92 3.00
N PRO A 122 36.30 -15.69 2.39
CA PRO A 122 37.44 -16.60 2.50
C PRO A 122 37.92 -16.85 3.94
N SER A 123 37.59 -15.94 4.86
CA SER A 123 37.92 -16.02 6.29
C SER A 123 36.93 -16.84 7.11
N TYR A 124 35.82 -17.31 6.53
CA TYR A 124 34.79 -18.05 7.24
C TYR A 124 35.23 -19.49 7.49
N ASN A 125 35.34 -19.88 8.77
CA ASN A 125 35.64 -21.23 9.19
C ASN A 125 34.38 -21.87 9.82
N PRO A 126 33.74 -22.84 9.13
CA PRO A 126 32.48 -23.43 9.59
C PRO A 126 32.63 -24.17 10.92
N ILE A 127 33.78 -24.82 11.16
CA ILE A 127 34.05 -25.60 12.37
C ILE A 127 34.08 -24.71 13.62
N PHE A 128 34.65 -23.50 13.50
CA PHE A 128 34.66 -22.52 14.60
C PHE A 128 33.26 -21.98 14.89
N SER A 129 32.45 -21.72 13.86
CA SER A 129 31.09 -21.20 14.02
C SER A 129 30.13 -22.21 14.68
N GLU A 130 30.25 -23.50 14.34
CA GLU A 130 29.46 -24.57 14.94
C GLU A 130 29.82 -24.75 16.42
N ARG A 131 31.12 -24.78 16.74
CA ARG A 131 31.61 -24.92 18.12
C ARG A 131 31.14 -23.78 19.03
N LEU A 132 31.08 -22.54 18.53
CA LEU A 132 30.55 -21.38 19.27
C LEU A 132 29.03 -21.48 19.54
N LEU A 133 28.25 -22.02 18.59
CA LEU A 133 26.82 -22.28 18.79
C LEU A 133 26.58 -23.31 19.91
N TRP A 134 27.37 -24.39 19.94
CA TRP A 134 27.31 -25.41 21.00
C TRP A 134 27.70 -24.85 22.38
N MET A 135 28.71 -23.98 22.44
CA MET A 135 29.11 -23.30 23.68
C MET A 135 28.03 -22.36 24.22
N ASN A 136 27.29 -21.68 23.33
CA ASN A 136 26.25 -20.74 23.74
C ASN A 136 24.96 -21.47 24.17
N GLN A 137 24.60 -22.57 23.49
CA GLN A 137 23.48 -23.42 23.92
C GLN A 137 23.72 -24.07 25.28
N SER A 138 24.93 -24.56 25.54
CA SER A 138 25.27 -25.19 26.83
C SER A 138 25.27 -24.22 28.02
N GLN A 139 25.48 -22.92 27.80
CA GLN A 139 25.34 -21.91 28.85
C GLN A 139 23.87 -21.60 29.20
N SER A 140 22.93 -21.76 28.26
CA SER A 140 21.50 -21.50 28.48
C SER A 140 20.78 -22.60 29.29
N PHE A 141 21.38 -23.78 29.46
CA PHE A 141 20.81 -24.89 30.25
C PHE A 141 21.28 -24.92 31.70
N ASN A 142 22.16 -24.00 32.11
CA ASN A 142 22.76 -23.98 33.45
C ASN A 142 22.12 -22.95 34.41
N HIS A 143 20.84 -22.60 34.23
CA HIS A 143 20.13 -21.69 35.13
C HIS A 143 18.72 -22.17 35.49
#